data_AF-A0A1Y3TNT0-F1
#
_entry.id   AF-A0A1Y3TNT0-F1
#
_cell.length_a   1.000
_cell.length_b   1.000
_cell.length_c   1.000
_cell.angle_alpha   90.00
_cell.angle_beta   90.00
_cell.angle_gamma   90.00
#
_symmetry.space_group_name_H-M   'P 1'
#
loop_
_entity.id
_entity.type
_entity.pdbx_description
1 polymer ?
#
loop_
_entity_poly.entity_id
_entity_poly.type
_entity_poly.pdbx_seq_one_letter_code
_entity_poly.pdbx_strand_id
1 'polypeptide(L)'
;MNIEKKRQREMKVVALMIHLYCLHHDDIDEKTLVNYALKRIEKCPMMKDKTFCSQCHIHCYEKNMQKQIKKVMRYSGPRMIFYHPLLALRHALKI
;
A
#
# COMPACT_ATOMS: atom_id res chain seq x y z
N MET A 1 -3.33 6.92 -18.80
CA MET A 1 -3.29 7.22 -17.35
C MET A 1 -1.89 7.68 -16.99
N ASN A 2 -1.71 8.90 -16.50
CA ASN A 2 -0.39 9.43 -16.17
C ASN A 2 0.21 8.62 -15.01
N ILE A 3 1.39 8.01 -15.23
CA ILE A 3 2.08 7.14 -14.25
C ILE A 3 2.35 7.89 -12.95
N GLU A 4 2.66 9.18 -13.03
CA GLU A 4 2.90 10.01 -11.85
C GLU A 4 1.64 10.20 -11.03
N LYS A 5 0.48 10.41 -11.69
CA LYS A 5 -0.82 10.45 -10.98
C LYS A 5 -1.13 9.13 -10.28
N LYS A 6 -0.73 7.98 -10.86
CA LYS A 6 -0.88 6.66 -10.20
C LYS A 6 0.04 6.56 -8.98
N ARG A 7 1.31 6.95 -9.11
CA ARG A 7 2.29 6.96 -8.02
C ARG A 7 1.80 7.77 -6.82
N GLN A 8 1.35 9.00 -7.06
CA GLN A 8 0.82 9.88 -6.01
C GLN A 8 -0.41 9.29 -5.30
N ARG A 9 -1.29 8.59 -6.04
CA ARG A 9 -2.43 7.89 -5.44
C ARG A 9 -2.00 6.74 -4.55
N GLU A 10 -1.11 5.88 -5.02
CA GLU A 10 -0.57 4.75 -4.23
C GLU A 10 0.12 5.24 -2.95
N MET A 11 0.90 6.32 -3.04
CA MET A 11 1.54 6.96 -1.89
C MET A 11 0.53 7.41 -0.83
N LYS A 12 -0.54 8.10 -1.26
CA LYS A 12 -1.62 8.55 -0.36
C LYS A 12 -2.38 7.37 0.27
N VAL A 13 -2.70 6.36 -0.53
CA VAL A 13 -3.41 5.16 -0.07
C VAL A 13 -2.59 4.43 1.00
N VAL A 14 -1.31 4.17 0.76
CA VAL A 14 -0.47 3.46 1.73
C VAL A 14 -0.27 4.28 3.00
N ALA A 15 -0.06 5.59 2.90
CA ALA A 15 0.03 6.46 4.06
C ALA A 15 -1.25 6.41 4.92
N LEU A 16 -2.42 6.51 4.29
CA LEU A 16 -3.71 6.40 4.99
C LEU A 16 -3.90 5.02 5.65
N MET A 17 -3.51 3.95 4.97
CA MET A 17 -3.60 2.60 5.52
C MET A 17 -2.74 2.42 6.77
N ILE A 18 -1.52 2.96 6.76
CA ILE A 18 -0.61 2.90 7.91
C ILE A 18 -1.18 3.75 9.04
N HIS A 19 -1.62 4.98 8.76
CA HIS A 19 -2.25 5.84 9.76
C HIS A 19 -3.45 5.17 10.44
N LEU A 20 -4.37 4.58 9.66
CA LEU A 20 -5.54 3.88 10.19
C LEU A 20 -5.18 2.71 11.11
N TYR A 21 -4.10 1.99 10.78
CA TYR A 21 -3.60 0.90 11.61
C TYR A 21 -3.05 1.43 12.94
N CYS A 22 -2.21 2.47 12.87
CA CYS A 22 -1.57 3.10 14.02
C CYS A 22 -2.56 3.77 14.98
N LEU A 23 -3.73 4.21 14.50
CA LEU A 23 -4.81 4.68 15.39
C LEU A 23 -5.33 3.63 16.37
N HIS A 24 -5.14 2.33 16.07
CA HIS A 24 -5.62 1.23 16.89
C HIS A 24 -4.50 0.34 17.43
N HIS A 25 -3.24 0.62 17.06
CA HIS A 25 -2.07 -0.20 17.41
C HIS A 25 -0.82 0.66 17.56
N ASP A 26 -0.11 0.48 18.68
CA ASP A 26 1.15 1.17 18.96
C ASP A 26 2.40 0.30 18.71
N ASP A 27 2.25 -0.83 17.99
CA ASP A 27 3.35 -1.80 17.75
C ASP A 27 4.26 -1.45 16.57
N ILE A 28 4.00 -0.33 15.89
CA ILE A 28 4.71 0.12 14.70
C ILE A 28 4.96 1.63 14.80
N ASP A 29 6.19 2.06 14.49
CA ASP A 29 6.49 3.47 14.27
C ASP A 29 5.91 3.93 12.92
N GLU A 30 4.78 4.65 12.99
CA GLU A 30 4.06 5.20 11.84
C GLU A 30 4.98 5.99 10.90
N LYS A 31 5.79 6.91 11.44
CA LYS A 31 6.62 7.81 10.64
C LYS A 31 7.68 7.02 9.89
N THR A 32 8.30 6.05 10.56
CA THR A 32 9.32 5.20 9.93
C THR A 32 8.71 4.37 8.80
N LEU A 33 7.57 3.71 9.04
CA LEU A 33 6.96 2.85 8.03
C LEU A 33 6.39 3.65 6.84
N VAL A 34 5.77 4.80 7.09
CA VAL A 34 5.28 5.71 6.05
C VAL A 34 6.44 6.20 5.18
N ASN A 35 7.48 6.77 5.79
CA ASN A 35 8.63 7.28 5.04
C ASN A 35 9.32 6.19 4.21
N TYR A 36 9.43 4.98 4.76
CA TYR A 36 9.97 3.83 4.04
C TYR A 36 9.10 3.49 2.82
N ALA A 37 7.79 3.33 3.03
CA ALA A 37 6.86 2.96 1.97
C ALA A 37 6.82 4.00 0.84
N LEU A 38 6.80 5.30 1.19
CA LEU A 38 6.81 6.39 0.23
C LEU A 38 8.08 6.37 -0.64
N LYS A 39 9.26 6.23 -0.04
CA LYS A 39 10.54 6.11 -0.79
C LYS A 39 10.54 4.92 -1.75
N ARG A 40 9.93 3.79 -1.36
CA ARG A 40 9.84 2.60 -2.21
C ARG A 40 8.86 2.79 -3.37
N ILE A 41 7.72 3.43 -3.13
CA ILE A 41 6.72 3.72 -4.18
C ILE A 41 7.28 4.76 -5.16
N GLU A 42 7.99 5.78 -4.68
CA GLU A 42 8.63 6.81 -5.49
C GLU A 42 9.61 6.22 -6.52
N LYS A 43 10.40 5.22 -6.11
CA LYS A 43 11.41 4.58 -6.97
C LYS A 43 10.92 3.28 -7.63
N CYS A 44 9.61 3.00 -7.61
CA CYS A 44 9.09 1.73 -8.11
C CYS A 44 9.25 1.62 -9.64
N PRO A 45 10.03 0.64 -10.17
CA PRO A 45 10.19 0.45 -11.62
C PRO A 45 8.94 -0.16 -12.25
N MET A 46 8.20 -0.97 -11.49
CA MET A 46 7.01 -1.71 -11.96
C MET A 46 5.71 -0.91 -11.85
N MET A 47 5.76 0.41 -11.65
CA MET A 47 4.56 1.23 -11.41
C MET A 47 3.57 1.16 -12.58
N LYS A 48 4.04 0.98 -13.82
CA LYS A 48 3.19 0.90 -15.00
C LYS A 48 2.40 -0.41 -15.02
N ASP A 49 3.07 -1.53 -14.81
CA ASP A 49 2.52 -2.87 -15.10
C ASP A 49 1.84 -3.52 -13.90
N LYS A 50 2.23 -3.17 -12.67
CA LYS A 50 1.63 -3.78 -11.47
C LYS A 50 0.32 -3.09 -11.09
N THR A 51 -0.69 -3.87 -10.68
CA THR A 51 -1.92 -3.36 -10.07
C THR A 51 -1.77 -3.21 -8.56
N PHE A 52 -1.09 -4.16 -7.90
CA PHE A 52 -0.86 -4.14 -6.44
C PHE A 52 0.60 -4.43 -6.07
N CYS A 53 1.04 -3.92 -4.92
CA CYS A 53 2.37 -4.21 -4.37
C CYS A 53 2.57 -5.69 -3.99
N SER A 54 1.49 -6.42 -3.68
CA SER A 54 1.51 -7.85 -3.35
C SER A 54 1.84 -8.75 -4.55
N GLN A 55 1.57 -8.29 -5.77
CA GLN A 55 1.84 -9.02 -7.02
C GLN A 55 3.21 -8.66 -7.63
N CYS A 56 4.04 -7.93 -6.90
CA CYS A 56 5.33 -7.50 -7.40
C CYS A 56 6.34 -8.66 -7.37
N HIS A 57 7.01 -8.91 -8.49
CA HIS A 57 7.99 -9.99 -8.62
C HIS A 57 9.39 -9.62 -8.08
N ILE A 58 9.63 -8.34 -7.74
CA ILE A 58 10.90 -7.89 -7.16
C ILE A 58 10.84 -7.82 -5.62
N HIS A 59 11.96 -8.16 -4.98
CA HIS A 59 12.13 -7.98 -3.54
C HIS A 59 12.43 -6.52 -3.21
N CYS A 60 11.37 -5.72 -2.99
CA CYS A 60 11.47 -4.28 -2.78
C CYS A 60 11.55 -3.89 -1.29
N TYR A 61 10.94 -4.68 -0.41
CA TYR A 61 10.88 -4.45 1.04
C TYR A 61 11.86 -5.34 1.77
N GLU A 62 12.57 -4.78 2.73
CA GLU A 62 13.34 -5.54 3.70
C GLU A 62 12.41 -6.44 4.54
N LYS A 63 12.88 -7.62 4.96
CA LYS A 63 12.09 -8.61 5.70
C LYS A 63 11.34 -8.02 6.91
N ASN A 64 11.97 -7.13 7.68
CA ASN A 64 11.35 -6.52 8.86
C ASN A 64 10.22 -5.54 8.48
N MET A 65 10.48 -4.62 7.55
CA MET A 65 9.46 -3.69 7.03
C MET A 65 8.34 -4.42 6.28
N GLN A 66 8.66 -5.54 5.62
CA GLN A 66 7.68 -6.38 4.93
C GLN A 66 6.69 -7.01 5.92
N LYS A 67 7.15 -7.44 7.10
CA LYS A 67 6.27 -7.97 8.15
C LYS A 67 5.31 -6.89 8.66
N GLN A 68 5.84 -5.69 8.93
CA GLN A 68 5.05 -4.55 9.41
C GLN A 68 3.98 -4.12 8.38
N ILE A 69 4.38 -3.90 7.12
CA ILE A 69 3.41 -3.50 6.08
C ILE A 69 2.38 -4.59 5.82
N LYS A 70 2.72 -5.88 5.94
CA LYS A 70 1.74 -6.97 5.84
C LYS A 70 0.69 -6.93 6.96
N LYS A 71 1.07 -6.58 8.19
CA LYS A 71 0.11 -6.38 9.30
C LYS A 71 -0.86 -5.25 8.96
N VAL A 72 -0.31 -4.09 8.57
CA VAL A 72 -1.08 -2.92 8.13
C VAL A 72 -2.04 -3.28 7.00
N MET A 73 -1.55 -3.95 5.95
CA MET A 73 -2.37 -4.34 4.80
C MET A 73 -3.48 -5.32 5.17
N ARG A 74 -3.22 -6.27 6.08
CA ARG A 74 -4.22 -7.24 6.56
C ARG A 74 -5.32 -6.56 7.38
N TYR A 75 -4.97 -5.55 8.16
CA TYR A 75 -5.93 -4.81 8.97
C TYR A 75 -6.69 -3.75 8.17
N SER A 76 -5.95 -2.88 7.48
CA SER A 76 -6.51 -1.73 6.77
C SER A 76 -7.07 -2.11 5.40
N GLY A 77 -6.62 -3.20 4.78
CA GLY A 77 -7.04 -3.63 3.44
C GLY A 77 -8.56 -3.82 3.28
N PRO A 78 -9.22 -4.65 4.12
CA PRO A 78 -10.69 -4.79 4.11
C PRO A 78 -11.43 -3.49 4.41
N ARG A 79 -10.84 -2.62 5.24
CA ARG A 79 -11.42 -1.33 5.64
C ARG A 79 -11.30 -0.26 4.54
N MET A 80 -10.31 -0.40 3.66
CA MET A 80 -10.12 0.49 2.50
C MET A 80 -11.15 0.27 1.38
N ILE A 81 -11.89 -0.84 1.40
CA ILE A 81 -13.00 -1.12 0.46
C ILE A 81 -14.05 -0.01 0.50
N PHE A 82 -14.29 0.58 1.67
CA PHE A 82 -15.23 1.70 1.86
C PHE A 82 -14.70 3.04 1.34
N TYR A 83 -13.38 3.21 1.21
CA TYR A 83 -12.75 4.46 0.77
C TYR A 83 -12.46 4.51 -0.74
N HIS A 84 -12.16 3.37 -1.36
CA HIS A 84 -11.97 3.25 -2.79
C HIS A 84 -12.83 2.11 -3.38
N PRO A 85 -14.16 2.30 -3.48
CA PRO A 85 -15.09 1.26 -3.92
C PRO A 85 -14.77 0.73 -5.34
N LEU A 86 -14.21 1.56 -6.21
CA LEU A 86 -13.82 1.17 -7.57
C LEU A 86 -12.61 0.19 -7.61
N LEU A 87 -11.75 0.15 -6.59
CA LEU A 87 -10.64 -0.81 -6.51
C LEU A 87 -11.12 -2.19 -6.02
N ALA A 88 -12.09 -2.21 -5.10
CA ALA A 88 -12.71 -3.44 -4.62
C ALA A 88 -13.64 -4.08 -5.66
N LEU A 89 -14.43 -3.27 -6.39
CA LEU A 89 -15.29 -3.73 -7.49
C LEU A 89 -14.50 -4.37 -8.65
N ARG A 90 -13.27 -3.91 -8.90
CA ARG A 90 -12.38 -4.51 -9.91
C ARG A 90 -11.89 -5.92 -9.54
N HIS A 91 -11.85 -6.26 -8.26
CA HIS A 91 -11.47 -7.58 -7.75
C HIS A 91 -12.69 -8.51 -7.59
N ALA A 92 -13.88 -7.95 -7.31
CA ALA A 92 -15.09 -8.74 -7.08
C ALA A 92 -15.74 -9.27 -8.38
N LEU A 93 -15.47 -8.68 -9.56
CA LEU A 93 -16.18 -8.99 -10.81
C LEU A 93 -15.33 -9.59 -11.96
N LYS A 94 -14.08 -10.00 -11.75
CA LYS A 94 -13.20 -10.60 -12.80
C LYS A 94 -12.17 -11.55 -12.15
N ILE A 95 -12.04 -12.85 -12.47
CA ILE A 95 -11.92 -13.52 -13.79
C ILE A 95 -10.95 -12.77 -14.71
#